data_AF-A0A0H3PDP6-F1
#
_entry.id   AF-A0A0H3PDP6-F1
#
_cell.length_a   1.000
_cell.length_b   1.000
_cell.length_c   1.000
_cell.angle_alpha   90.00
_cell.angle_beta   90.00
_cell.angle_gamma   90.00
#
_symmetry.space_group_name_H-M   'P 1'
#
loop_
_entity.id
_entity.type
_entity.pdbx_description
1 polymer ?
#
loop_
_entity_poly.entity_id
_entity_poly.type
_entity_poly.pdbx_seq_one_letter_code
_entity_poly.pdbx_strand_id
1 'polypeptide(L)'
;MKNFIHLKAKLDFLANQKNTNHSLFETPDPLQIAKIHNDEFIALICALFAYGNAKNIVNFLKKLDFSLLNLQEKQIKKELKNLKYRFQNEKDIQEIFITLSRLKNEISLYELFYQAYQERENTTDAILAFMQKIKTLNSYSSYGYDFFFGKIWQNTPTSPLKRYNMYLRWMVRKDEL
;
A
#
# COMPACT_ATOMS: atom_id res chain seq x y z
N MET A 1 -15.36 34.77 -0.29
CA MET A 1 -15.93 33.57 0.36
C MET A 1 -16.99 32.85 -0.48
N LYS A 2 -18.07 33.49 -0.98
CA LYS A 2 -19.12 32.80 -1.78
C LYS A 2 -18.63 32.00 -2.99
N ASN A 3 -17.62 32.49 -3.71
CA ASN A 3 -17.10 31.84 -4.92
C ASN A 3 -16.41 30.48 -4.64
N PHE A 4 -15.77 30.33 -3.47
CA PHE A 4 -15.12 29.08 -3.08
C PHE A 4 -16.12 27.96 -2.73
N ILE A 5 -17.28 28.33 -2.19
CA ILE A 5 -18.35 27.36 -1.85
C ILE A 5 -18.89 26.73 -3.14
N HIS A 6 -19.18 27.54 -4.16
CA HIS A 6 -19.65 27.04 -5.45
C HIS A 6 -18.59 26.19 -6.17
N LEU A 7 -17.32 26.58 -6.11
CA LEU A 7 -16.23 25.80 -6.68
C LEU A 7 -16.09 24.44 -5.99
N LYS A 8 -16.07 24.41 -4.64
CA LYS A 8 -15.99 23.16 -3.88
C LYS A 8 -17.15 22.22 -4.24
N ALA A 9 -18.38 22.72 -4.23
CA ALA A 9 -19.55 21.93 -4.57
C ALA A 9 -19.45 21.33 -5.98
N LYS A 10 -18.94 22.09 -6.96
CA LYS A 10 -18.72 21.61 -8.32
C LYS A 10 -17.64 20.52 -8.38
N LEU A 11 -16.53 20.68 -7.66
CA LEU A 11 -15.45 19.69 -7.61
C LEU A 11 -15.90 18.39 -6.93
N ASP A 12 -16.62 18.49 -5.81
CA ASP A 12 -17.18 17.34 -5.11
C ASP A 12 -18.17 16.58 -6.00
N PHE A 13 -19.05 17.31 -6.72
CA PHE A 13 -19.97 16.71 -7.68
C PHE A 13 -19.24 15.93 -8.79
N LEU A 14 -18.21 16.53 -9.40
CA LEU A 14 -17.41 15.86 -10.44
C LEU A 14 -16.63 14.66 -9.89
N ALA A 15 -16.09 14.78 -8.67
CA ALA A 15 -15.41 13.67 -8.01
C ALA A 15 -16.37 12.51 -7.74
N ASN A 16 -17.57 12.79 -7.24
CA ASN A 16 -18.60 11.79 -6.97
C ASN A 16 -19.06 11.07 -8.25
N GLN A 17 -19.13 11.74 -9.39
CA GLN A 17 -19.40 11.07 -10.67
C GLN A 17 -18.32 10.04 -11.06
N LYS A 18 -17.09 10.22 -10.60
CA LYS A 18 -15.95 9.33 -10.90
C LYS A 18 -15.62 8.34 -9.80
N ASN A 19 -16.08 8.56 -8.57
CA ASN A 19 -15.95 7.63 -7.45
C ASN A 19 -17.01 6.52 -7.52
N THR A 20 -17.06 5.79 -8.64
CA THR A 20 -17.98 4.68 -8.88
C THR A 20 -17.22 3.43 -9.29
N ASN A 21 -17.78 2.25 -9.02
CA ASN A 21 -17.15 1.00 -9.45
C ASN A 21 -16.91 0.98 -10.97
N HIS A 22 -17.88 1.45 -11.76
CA HIS A 22 -17.72 1.54 -13.22
C HIS A 22 -16.48 2.35 -13.61
N SER A 23 -16.35 3.56 -13.09
CA SER A 23 -15.21 4.43 -13.43
C SER A 23 -13.87 3.93 -12.89
N LEU A 24 -13.85 3.20 -11.76
CA LEU A 24 -12.62 2.57 -11.26
C LEU A 24 -12.03 1.57 -12.27
N PHE A 25 -12.87 0.84 -13.01
CA PHE A 25 -12.42 -0.17 -13.98
C PHE A 25 -12.26 0.37 -15.42
N GLU A 26 -12.61 1.64 -15.70
CA GLU A 26 -12.41 2.27 -17.02
C GLU A 26 -10.94 2.43 -17.39
N THR A 27 -10.08 2.74 -16.42
CA THR A 27 -8.65 3.03 -16.64
C THR A 27 -7.78 2.31 -15.62
N PRO A 28 -6.57 1.83 -15.97
CA PRO A 28 -5.71 1.11 -15.03
C PRO A 28 -5.48 1.89 -13.73
N ASP A 29 -5.92 1.32 -12.62
CA ASP A 29 -5.71 1.85 -11.27
C ASP A 29 -5.39 0.69 -10.31
N PRO A 30 -4.31 0.75 -9.49
CA PRO A 30 -4.03 -0.27 -8.48
C PRO A 30 -5.17 -0.50 -7.48
N LEU A 31 -6.04 0.49 -7.24
CA LEU A 31 -7.21 0.35 -6.38
C LEU A 31 -8.19 -0.70 -6.90
N GLN A 32 -8.20 -1.00 -8.22
CA GLN A 32 -8.99 -2.11 -8.79
C GLN A 32 -8.68 -3.44 -8.10
N ILE A 33 -7.39 -3.74 -7.92
CA ILE A 33 -6.93 -5.00 -7.33
C ILE A 33 -7.22 -5.00 -5.83
N ALA A 34 -6.91 -3.90 -5.15
CA ALA A 34 -7.23 -3.75 -3.73
C ALA A 34 -8.73 -3.95 -3.44
N LYS A 35 -9.60 -3.38 -4.29
CA LYS A 35 -11.06 -3.49 -4.17
C LYS A 35 -11.58 -4.91 -4.38
N ILE A 36 -11.04 -5.63 -5.37
CA ILE A 36 -11.42 -7.03 -5.63
C ILE A 36 -11.12 -7.92 -4.42
N HIS A 37 -9.97 -7.71 -3.77
CA HIS A 37 -9.54 -8.54 -2.66
C HIS A 37 -10.12 -8.13 -1.31
N ASN A 38 -10.38 -6.83 -1.11
CA ASN A 38 -10.96 -6.27 0.12
C ASN A 38 -10.24 -6.73 1.42
N ASP A 39 -8.90 -6.66 1.41
CA ASP A 39 -8.02 -7.04 2.53
C ASP A 39 -6.96 -5.93 2.73
N GLU A 40 -6.71 -5.57 3.99
CA GLU A 40 -5.83 -4.44 4.35
C GLU A 40 -4.38 -4.65 3.87
N PHE A 41 -3.84 -5.87 3.95
CA PHE A 41 -2.48 -6.18 3.53
C PHE A 41 -2.37 -6.15 2.00
N ILE A 42 -3.37 -6.67 1.30
CA ILE A 42 -3.40 -6.63 -0.17
C ILE A 42 -3.53 -5.19 -0.65
N ALA A 43 -4.36 -4.37 -0.01
CA ALA A 43 -4.47 -2.95 -0.32
C ALA A 43 -3.15 -2.20 -0.09
N LEU A 44 -2.44 -2.51 1.00
CA LEU A 44 -1.12 -1.96 1.28
C LEU A 44 -0.12 -2.34 0.18
N ILE A 45 -0.06 -3.62 -0.22
CA ILE A 45 0.82 -4.08 -1.31
C ILE A 45 0.51 -3.35 -2.62
N CYS A 46 -0.78 -3.23 -2.98
CA CYS A 46 -1.21 -2.51 -4.17
C CYS A 46 -0.76 -1.05 -4.14
N ALA A 47 -0.88 -0.39 -2.99
CA ALA A 47 -0.47 1.00 -2.83
C ALA A 47 1.07 1.16 -2.86
N LEU A 48 1.80 0.26 -2.20
CA LEU A 48 3.26 0.31 -2.17
C LEU A 48 3.87 -0.04 -3.51
N PHE A 49 3.28 -0.88 -4.35
CA PHE A 49 3.76 -1.10 -5.73
C PHE A 49 3.35 -0.02 -6.74
N ALA A 50 2.54 0.97 -6.34
CA ALA A 50 2.01 2.00 -7.24
C ALA A 50 3.04 3.09 -7.61
N TYR A 51 4.13 2.70 -8.27
CA TYR A 51 5.13 3.61 -8.83
C TYR A 51 5.51 3.23 -10.26
N GLY A 52 5.30 4.18 -11.18
CA GLY A 52 5.54 4.00 -12.60
C GLY A 52 4.26 4.10 -13.42
N ASN A 53 4.24 3.44 -14.57
CA ASN A 53 3.09 3.47 -15.47
C ASN A 53 1.93 2.61 -14.91
N ALA A 54 0.72 3.17 -14.87
CA ALA A 54 -0.46 2.55 -14.27
C ALA A 54 -0.82 1.18 -14.88
N LYS A 55 -0.71 1.02 -16.21
CA LYS A 55 -0.94 -0.27 -16.88
C LYS A 55 0.07 -1.32 -16.42
N ASN A 56 1.34 -0.95 -16.27
CA ASN A 56 2.38 -1.86 -15.79
C ASN A 56 2.21 -2.20 -14.30
N ILE A 57 1.76 -1.24 -13.48
CA ILE A 57 1.40 -1.49 -12.06
C ILE A 57 0.31 -2.56 -12.00
N VAL A 58 -0.83 -2.34 -12.66
CA VAL A 58 -1.97 -3.26 -12.63
C VAL A 58 -1.59 -4.64 -13.21
N ASN A 59 -0.86 -4.68 -14.33
CA ASN A 59 -0.40 -5.94 -14.92
C ASN A 59 0.53 -6.72 -14.00
N PHE A 60 1.34 -6.04 -13.20
CA PHE A 60 2.20 -6.71 -12.21
C PHE A 60 1.38 -7.22 -11.04
N LEU A 61 0.50 -6.39 -10.46
CA LEU A 61 -0.37 -6.78 -9.35
C LEU A 61 -1.24 -7.99 -9.68
N LYS A 62 -1.77 -8.09 -10.91
CA LYS A 62 -2.53 -9.26 -11.39
C LYS A 62 -1.74 -10.58 -11.45
N LYS A 63 -0.41 -10.53 -11.43
CA LYS A 63 0.46 -11.72 -11.42
C LYS A 63 0.76 -12.21 -10.01
N LEU A 64 0.47 -11.41 -8.98
CA LEU A 64 0.76 -11.77 -7.60
C LEU A 64 -0.33 -12.70 -7.08
N ASP A 65 0.09 -13.82 -6.50
CA ASP A 65 -0.79 -14.65 -5.69
C ASP A 65 -0.78 -14.14 -4.25
N PHE A 66 -1.82 -13.42 -3.86
CA PHE A 66 -1.94 -12.87 -2.52
C PHE A 66 -2.25 -13.91 -1.44
N SER A 67 -2.68 -15.12 -1.80
CA SER A 67 -2.93 -16.19 -0.83
C SER A 67 -1.66 -16.60 -0.08
N LEU A 68 -0.50 -16.36 -0.72
CA LEU A 68 0.82 -16.61 -0.16
C LEU A 68 1.11 -15.83 1.13
N LEU A 69 0.41 -14.72 1.40
CA LEU A 69 0.53 -14.00 2.66
C LEU A 69 0.14 -14.85 3.89
N ASN A 70 -0.66 -15.90 3.68
CA ASN A 70 -1.11 -16.79 4.75
C ASN A 70 -0.28 -18.10 4.83
N LEU A 71 0.82 -18.21 4.08
CA LEU A 71 1.65 -19.41 4.02
C LEU A 71 2.97 -19.24 4.76
N GLN A 72 3.67 -20.37 4.98
CA GLN A 72 4.99 -20.36 5.60
C GLN A 72 6.06 -19.87 4.63
N GLU A 73 7.14 -19.28 5.15
CA GLU A 73 8.25 -18.74 4.37
C GLU A 73 8.78 -19.70 3.29
N LYS A 74 8.93 -20.99 3.62
CA LYS A 74 9.42 -22.00 2.67
C LYS A 74 8.49 -22.15 1.45
N GLN A 75 7.18 -22.05 1.65
CA GLN A 75 6.19 -22.09 0.58
C GLN A 75 6.21 -20.80 -0.22
N ILE A 76 6.26 -19.64 0.44
CA ILE A 76 6.35 -18.33 -0.20
C ILE A 76 7.53 -18.28 -1.18
N LYS A 77 8.74 -18.69 -0.75
CA LYS A 77 9.95 -18.74 -1.60
C LYS A 77 9.83 -19.74 -2.76
N LYS A 78 9.09 -20.84 -2.55
CA LYS A 78 8.90 -21.86 -3.58
C LYS A 78 7.98 -21.38 -4.71
N GLU A 79 6.90 -20.68 -4.36
CA GLU A 79 5.85 -20.27 -5.30
C GLU A 79 6.15 -18.91 -5.96
N LEU A 80 6.76 -17.94 -5.26
CA LEU A 80 7.16 -16.65 -5.84
C LEU A 80 8.45 -16.79 -6.65
N LYS A 81 8.31 -17.15 -7.93
CA LYS A 81 9.42 -17.28 -8.88
C LYS A 81 9.21 -16.47 -10.14
N ASN A 82 10.32 -16.06 -10.76
CA ASN A 82 10.36 -15.32 -12.02
C ASN A 82 9.57 -14.01 -11.99
N LEU A 83 9.41 -13.42 -10.81
CA LEU A 83 8.76 -12.13 -10.64
C LEU A 83 9.82 -11.02 -10.53
N LYS A 84 9.57 -9.93 -11.24
CA LYS A 84 10.36 -8.71 -11.19
C LYS A 84 9.46 -7.51 -11.44
N TYR A 85 9.67 -6.45 -10.70
CA TYR A 85 8.98 -5.19 -10.94
C TYR A 85 9.92 -4.01 -10.72
N ARG A 86 10.27 -3.30 -11.80
CA ARG A 86 11.18 -2.14 -11.78
C ARG A 86 12.45 -2.39 -10.95
N PHE A 87 12.46 -1.94 -9.69
CA PHE A 87 13.59 -1.98 -8.79
C PHE A 87 13.67 -3.29 -7.99
N GLN A 88 12.58 -4.05 -7.92
CA GLN A 88 12.45 -5.28 -7.14
C GLN A 88 12.75 -6.48 -8.02
N ASN A 89 13.77 -7.24 -7.63
CA ASN A 89 14.04 -8.56 -8.17
C ASN A 89 13.18 -9.64 -7.46
N GLU A 90 13.33 -10.90 -7.87
CA GLU A 90 12.57 -12.02 -7.30
C GLU A 90 12.75 -12.15 -5.79
N LYS A 91 13.99 -12.06 -5.30
CA LYS A 91 14.30 -12.15 -3.87
C LYS A 91 13.65 -11.00 -3.09
N ASP A 92 13.67 -9.79 -3.65
CA ASP A 92 13.00 -8.64 -3.02
C ASP A 92 11.50 -8.91 -2.83
N ILE A 93 10.83 -9.45 -3.85
CA ILE A 93 9.40 -9.76 -3.81
C ILE A 93 9.11 -10.89 -2.82
N GLN A 94 9.93 -11.94 -2.78
CA GLN A 94 9.83 -13.00 -1.78
C GLN A 94 9.92 -12.44 -0.36
N GLU A 95 10.95 -11.63 -0.09
CA GLU A 95 11.20 -11.06 1.23
C GLU A 95 10.10 -10.05 1.62
N ILE A 96 9.52 -9.30 0.68
CA ILE A 96 8.32 -8.46 0.93
C ILE A 96 7.15 -9.31 1.42
N PHE A 97 6.83 -10.41 0.74
CA PHE A 97 5.73 -11.29 1.13
C PHE A 97 5.98 -11.98 2.47
N ILE A 98 7.22 -12.43 2.72
CA ILE A 98 7.61 -13.04 4.00
C ILE A 98 7.43 -12.03 5.14
N THR A 99 7.93 -10.81 4.98
CA THR A 99 7.81 -9.75 5.99
C THR A 99 6.35 -9.43 6.28
N LEU A 100 5.51 -9.29 5.25
CA LEU A 100 4.09 -8.99 5.44
C LEU A 100 3.31 -10.18 6.00
N SER A 101 3.70 -11.41 5.66
CA SER A 101 3.12 -12.62 6.27
C SER A 101 3.45 -12.70 7.76
N ARG A 102 4.70 -12.44 8.16
CA ARG A 102 5.10 -12.34 9.57
C ARG A 102 4.30 -11.26 10.28
N LEU A 103 4.19 -10.07 9.69
CA LEU A 103 3.40 -8.97 10.26
C LEU A 103 1.93 -9.36 10.46
N LYS A 104 1.31 -9.97 9.44
CA LYS A 104 -0.10 -10.40 9.47
C LYS A 104 -0.40 -11.41 10.58
N ASN A 105 0.58 -12.23 10.94
CA ASN A 105 0.47 -13.18 12.05
C ASN A 105 0.68 -12.54 13.43
N GLU A 106 1.17 -11.30 13.50
CA GLU A 106 1.42 -10.59 14.76
C GLU A 106 0.36 -9.54 15.10
N ILE A 107 -0.07 -8.73 14.12
CA ILE A 107 -0.95 -7.59 14.34
C ILE A 107 -1.67 -7.19 13.04
N SER A 108 -2.90 -6.65 13.16
CA SER A 108 -3.58 -6.02 12.02
C SER A 108 -2.90 -4.71 11.61
N LEU A 109 -3.02 -4.32 10.34
CA LEU A 109 -2.52 -3.00 9.92
C LEU A 109 -3.31 -1.89 10.59
N TYR A 110 -4.63 -2.02 10.71
CA TYR A 110 -5.45 -1.06 11.45
C TYR A 110 -4.89 -0.80 12.85
N GLU A 111 -4.69 -1.84 13.64
CA GLU A 111 -4.20 -1.71 15.02
C GLU A 111 -2.80 -1.09 15.06
N LEU A 112 -1.88 -1.54 14.21
CA LEU A 112 -0.52 -1.01 14.12
C LEU A 112 -0.49 0.50 13.79
N PHE A 113 -1.26 0.93 12.78
CA PHE A 113 -1.32 2.34 12.42
C PHE A 113 -2.06 3.16 13.48
N TYR A 114 -3.15 2.63 14.03
CA TYR A 114 -4.01 3.36 14.98
C TYR A 114 -3.31 3.60 16.31
N GLN A 115 -2.62 2.61 16.89
CA GLN A 115 -1.89 2.77 18.16
C GLN A 115 -0.88 3.93 18.09
N ALA A 116 -0.06 3.95 17.02
CA ALA A 116 0.91 5.02 16.82
C ALA A 116 0.27 6.37 16.47
N TYR A 117 -0.85 6.36 15.73
CA TYR A 117 -1.60 7.57 15.41
C TYR A 117 -2.14 8.24 16.68
N GLN A 118 -2.70 7.47 17.62
CA GLN A 118 -3.38 8.02 18.81
C GLN A 118 -2.45 8.79 19.75
N GLU A 119 -1.14 8.57 19.71
CA GLU A 119 -0.19 9.28 20.58
C GLU A 119 -0.13 10.78 20.29
N ARG A 120 -0.22 11.17 19.00
CA ARG A 120 -0.06 12.56 18.55
C ARG A 120 -1.02 13.00 17.43
N GLU A 121 -2.01 12.17 17.12
CA GLU A 121 -2.96 12.33 16.00
C GLU A 121 -2.26 12.58 14.65
N ASN A 122 -1.13 11.91 14.44
CA ASN A 122 -0.23 12.18 13.32
C ASN A 122 -0.03 10.95 12.43
N THR A 123 -0.43 11.07 11.17
CA THR A 123 -0.30 9.97 10.19
C THR A 123 1.14 9.68 9.78
N THR A 124 2.03 10.67 9.84
CA THR A 124 3.46 10.48 9.56
C THR A 124 4.12 9.61 10.63
N ASP A 125 3.73 9.80 11.89
CA ASP A 125 4.20 8.96 13.01
C ASP A 125 3.70 7.52 12.88
N ALA A 126 2.43 7.33 12.50
CA ALA A 126 1.88 6.01 12.23
C ALA A 126 2.63 5.28 11.10
N ILE A 127 3.00 5.99 10.04
CA ILE A 127 3.82 5.44 8.95
C ILE A 127 5.24 5.09 9.43
N LEU A 128 5.84 5.94 10.27
CA LEU A 128 7.16 5.68 10.85
C LEU A 128 7.17 4.41 11.69
N ALA A 129 6.16 4.25 12.56
CA ALA A 129 5.99 3.06 13.40
C ALA A 129 5.85 1.79 12.54
N PHE A 130 5.05 1.84 11.47
CA PHE A 130 4.98 0.75 10.51
C PHE A 130 6.35 0.40 9.91
N MET A 131 7.11 1.38 9.41
CA MET A 131 8.44 1.14 8.83
C MET A 131 9.43 0.57 9.84
N GLN A 132 9.38 1.04 11.09
CA GLN A 132 10.19 0.51 12.19
C GLN A 132 9.83 -0.96 12.48
N LYS A 133 8.53 -1.29 12.54
CA LYS A 133 8.06 -2.67 12.71
C LYS A 133 8.53 -3.58 11.58
N ILE A 134 8.47 -3.13 10.33
CA ILE A 134 8.98 -3.89 9.18
C ILE A 134 10.47 -4.23 9.35
N LYS A 135 11.27 -3.27 9.84
CA LYS A 135 12.70 -3.48 10.05
C LYS A 135 13.02 -4.48 11.17
N THR A 136 12.15 -4.62 12.17
CA THR A 136 12.32 -5.65 13.22
C THR A 136 11.91 -7.05 12.75
N LEU A 137 10.94 -7.14 11.84
CA LEU A 137 10.44 -8.41 11.32
C LEU A 137 11.36 -9.09 10.31
N ASN A 138 12.20 -8.33 9.61
CA ASN A 138 13.11 -8.87 8.63
C ASN A 138 14.37 -8.00 8.49
N SER A 139 15.54 -8.61 8.71
CA SER A 139 16.84 -7.95 8.56
C SER A 139 17.32 -7.87 7.10
N TYR A 140 16.58 -8.45 6.15
CA TYR A 140 16.88 -8.36 4.73
C TYR A 140 16.87 -6.90 4.26
N SER A 141 17.87 -6.53 3.46
CA SER A 141 17.99 -5.21 2.86
C SER A 141 18.58 -5.33 1.45
N SER A 142 17.99 -4.56 0.55
CA SER A 142 18.42 -4.38 -0.82
C SER A 142 17.86 -3.04 -1.32
N TYR A 143 18.36 -2.53 -2.43
CA TYR A 143 17.77 -1.32 -3.01
C TYR A 143 16.27 -1.50 -3.32
N GLY A 144 15.86 -2.65 -3.87
CA GLY A 144 14.46 -2.91 -4.21
C GLY A 144 13.57 -3.05 -2.98
N TYR A 145 14.01 -3.80 -1.97
CA TYR A 145 13.28 -3.99 -0.72
C TYR A 145 13.14 -2.69 0.07
N ASP A 146 14.25 -1.95 0.24
CA ASP A 146 14.27 -0.68 0.96
C ASP A 146 13.49 0.40 0.18
N PHE A 147 13.47 0.35 -1.15
CA PHE A 147 12.63 1.24 -1.95
C PHE A 147 11.14 0.93 -1.74
N PHE A 148 10.77 -0.36 -1.65
CA PHE A 148 9.38 -0.77 -1.48
C PHE A 148 8.79 -0.21 -0.19
N PHE A 149 9.45 -0.46 0.95
CA PHE A 149 9.02 0.02 2.27
C PHE A 149 9.45 1.47 2.58
N GLY A 150 10.41 2.02 1.87
CA GLY A 150 10.95 3.36 2.15
C GLY A 150 12.00 3.36 3.27
N LYS A 151 12.59 4.54 3.48
CA LYS A 151 13.66 4.74 4.47
C LYS A 151 13.11 5.41 5.73
N ILE A 152 13.47 4.85 6.88
CA ILE A 152 13.20 5.43 8.21
C ILE A 152 13.95 6.77 8.31
N TRP A 153 13.28 7.78 8.88
CA TRP A 153 13.84 9.11 9.16
C TRP A 153 13.94 9.35 10.68
N GLN A 154 14.68 10.39 11.07
CA GLN A 154 14.84 10.79 12.48
C GLN A 154 13.83 11.86 12.90
N ASN A 155 13.78 12.97 12.16
CA ASN A 155 12.93 14.12 12.52
C ASN A 155 11.72 14.24 11.58
N THR A 156 11.98 14.38 10.28
CA THR A 156 10.95 14.54 9.26
C THR A 156 11.21 13.64 8.05
N PRO A 157 10.16 13.16 7.37
CA PRO A 157 10.34 12.35 6.19
C PRO A 157 10.98 13.16 5.07
N THR A 158 11.98 12.58 4.41
CA THR A 158 12.64 13.18 3.24
C THR A 158 11.80 13.06 1.97
N SER A 159 10.72 12.27 2.01
CA SER A 159 9.81 12.03 0.90
C SER A 159 8.36 12.37 1.29
N PRO A 160 7.49 12.67 0.32
CA PRO A 160 6.08 12.98 0.59
C PRO A 160 5.22 11.76 0.99
N LEU A 161 5.79 10.57 1.16
CA LEU A 161 5.10 9.33 1.58
C LEU A 161 3.83 9.01 0.75
N LYS A 162 3.80 9.40 -0.53
CA LYS A 162 2.61 9.36 -1.40
C LYS A 162 1.90 8.00 -1.40
N ARG A 163 2.66 6.90 -1.44
CA ARG A 163 2.13 5.53 -1.49
C ARG A 163 1.43 5.13 -0.19
N TYR A 164 1.99 5.50 0.95
CA TYR A 164 1.35 5.28 2.25
C TYR A 164 0.12 6.16 2.43
N ASN A 165 0.21 7.45 2.09
CA ASN A 165 -0.94 8.35 2.15
C ASN A 165 -2.08 7.89 1.24
N MET A 166 -1.76 7.31 0.08
CA MET A 166 -2.75 6.69 -0.81
C MET A 166 -3.44 5.49 -0.14
N TYR A 167 -2.66 4.56 0.46
CA TYR A 167 -3.20 3.44 1.23
C TYR A 167 -4.12 3.90 2.37
N LEU A 168 -3.66 4.81 3.22
CA LEU A 168 -4.44 5.31 4.36
C LEU A 168 -5.74 5.97 3.89
N ARG A 169 -5.70 6.70 2.77
CA ARG A 169 -6.92 7.27 2.16
C ARG A 169 -7.89 6.19 1.74
N TRP A 170 -7.42 5.06 1.18
CA TRP A 170 -8.29 3.94 0.78
C TRP A 170 -8.98 3.29 1.97
N MET A 171 -8.30 3.17 3.12
CA MET A 171 -8.86 2.50 4.31
C MET A 171 -9.99 3.27 5.00
N VAL A 172 -10.17 4.55 4.70
CA VAL A 172 -11.20 5.41 5.32
C VAL A 172 -12.28 5.88 4.35
N ARG A 173 -12.29 5.34 3.12
CA ARG A 173 -13.31 5.71 2.12
C ARG A 173 -14.68 5.22 2.57
N LYS A 174 -15.69 6.03 2.25
CA LYS A 174 -17.11 5.73 2.51
C LYS A 174 -17.95 5.73 1.23
N ASP A 175 -17.31 5.99 0.09
CA ASP A 175 -17.94 5.95 -1.22
C ASP A 175 -17.86 4.53 -1.81
N GLU A 176 -18.27 4.37 -3.07
CA GLU A 176 -18.30 3.05 -3.71
C GLU A 176 -16.91 2.41 -3.90
N LEU A 177 -15.83 3.18 -3.80
CA LEU A 177 -14.45 2.73 -4.01
C LEU A 177 -13.78 2.28 -2.71
#